data_AF-A0A4W2GMQ8-F1
#
_entry.id   AF-A0A4W2GMQ8-F1
#
_cell.length_a   1.000
_cell.length_b   1.000
_cell.length_c   1.000
_cell.angle_alpha   90.00
_cell.angle_beta   90.00
_cell.angle_gamma   90.00
#
_symmetry.space_group_name_H-M   'P 1'
#
loop_
_entity.id
_entity.type
_entity.pdbx_description
1 polymer ?
#
loop_
_entity_poly.entity_id
_entity_poly.type
_entity_poly.pdbx_seq_one_letter_code
_entity_poly.pdbx_strand_id
1 'polypeptide(L)'
;MDQANDKKVAAIDALNDGELQKAIDLFTDAIKLNPRLAILYAKRASVFIKLQKPNAAIRDCDRAIEINPDSAQPYKWRGKAHRLLGHWEEAARDLALACKLDYDEDASAMLKEVQPRAQKIAEHRRKYERKREEREIKERIERVKKAWEEHERAQREEEARRQSGSQYGSFPGGFPGGMPGLNEILSDPEVLAAMQDPKVMVAFQDVAQNPANMSKYQSNPKVMNLISKLSAKFGGQA
;
A
#
# COMPACT_ATOMS: atom_id res chain seq x y z
N MET A 1 20.31 3.08 46.89
CA MET A 1 19.30 2.65 45.90
C MET A 1 19.05 3.82 44.96
N ASP A 2 18.73 3.56 43.69
CA ASP A 2 18.49 4.59 42.67
C ASP A 2 17.23 5.40 43.03
N GLN A 3 17.34 6.73 43.17
CA GLN A 3 16.24 7.61 43.59
C GLN A 3 14.99 7.45 42.69
N ALA A 4 15.19 7.13 41.41
CA ALA A 4 14.10 6.82 40.48
C ALA A 4 13.34 5.54 40.88
N ASN A 5 14.06 4.53 41.37
CA ASN A 5 13.47 3.27 41.82
C ASN A 5 12.69 3.46 43.12
N ASP A 6 13.18 4.28 44.04
CA ASP A 6 12.47 4.58 45.30
C ASP A 6 11.15 5.32 45.01
N LYS A 7 11.18 6.31 44.10
CA LYS A 7 9.97 7.00 43.62
C LYS A 7 9.00 6.05 42.91
N LYS A 8 9.51 5.11 42.11
CA LYS A 8 8.68 4.08 41.45
C LYS A 8 7.98 3.18 42.47
N VAL A 9 8.68 2.73 43.50
CA VAL A 9 8.08 1.89 44.56
C VAL A 9 6.97 2.67 45.27
N ALA A 10 7.26 3.90 45.71
CA ALA A 10 6.24 4.76 46.34
C ALA A 10 5.03 5.02 45.42
N ALA A 11 5.24 5.15 44.10
CA ALA A 11 4.16 5.31 43.13
C ALA A 11 3.28 4.06 43.02
N ILE A 12 3.88 2.87 43.10
CA ILE A 12 3.15 1.60 43.10
C ILE A 12 2.35 1.44 44.39
N ASP A 13 2.91 1.81 45.54
CA ASP A 13 2.22 1.77 46.82
C ASP A 13 1.00 2.70 46.80
N ALA A 14 1.18 3.96 46.39
CA ALA A 14 0.07 4.91 46.22
C ALA A 14 -1.00 4.40 45.22
N LEU A 15 -0.60 3.67 44.18
CA LEU A 15 -1.55 3.06 43.24
C LEU A 15 -2.35 1.91 43.87
N ASN A 16 -1.72 1.12 44.74
CA ASN A 16 -2.37 0.03 45.48
C ASN A 16 -3.36 0.57 46.53
N ASP A 17 -3.00 1.70 47.16
CA ASP A 17 -3.85 2.42 48.12
C ASP A 17 -4.99 3.20 47.44
N GLY A 18 -5.03 3.25 46.10
CA GLY A 18 -6.06 3.94 45.34
C GLY A 18 -5.84 5.46 45.20
N GLU A 19 -4.71 5.99 45.66
CA GLU A 19 -4.32 7.40 45.55
C GLU A 19 -3.83 7.73 44.12
N LEU A 20 -4.72 7.63 43.13
CA LEU A 20 -4.37 7.65 41.70
C LEU A 20 -3.64 8.93 41.26
N GLN A 21 -4.01 10.10 41.81
CA GLN A 21 -3.35 11.36 41.45
C GLN A 21 -1.92 11.42 42.01
N LYS A 22 -1.73 11.01 43.27
CA LYS A 22 -0.41 10.93 43.89
C LYS A 22 0.49 9.91 43.18
N ALA A 23 -0.06 8.78 42.74
CA ALA A 23 0.67 7.80 41.94
C ALA A 23 1.17 8.43 40.61
N ILE A 24 0.35 9.24 39.93
CA ILE A 24 0.78 9.96 38.71
C ILE A 24 1.93 10.91 39.01
N ASP A 25 1.85 11.68 40.09
CA ASP A 25 2.88 12.66 40.45
C ASP A 25 4.20 11.95 40.79
N LEU A 26 4.13 10.85 41.56
CA LEU A 26 5.30 10.03 41.89
C LEU A 26 5.92 9.33 40.67
N PHE A 27 5.10 8.79 39.76
CA PHE A 27 5.61 8.26 38.48
C PHE A 27 6.24 9.37 37.62
N THR A 28 5.68 10.57 37.64
CA THR A 28 6.22 11.72 36.90
C THR A 28 7.58 12.14 37.44
N ASP A 29 7.75 12.18 38.76
CA ASP A 29 9.05 12.41 39.39
C ASP A 29 10.04 11.29 39.06
N ALA A 30 9.63 10.02 39.13
CA ALA A 30 10.48 8.89 38.74
C ALA A 30 10.94 8.99 37.27
N ILE A 31 10.05 9.44 36.37
CA ILE A 31 10.37 9.63 34.94
C ILE A 31 11.37 10.77 34.74
N LYS A 32 11.26 11.87 35.49
CA LYS A 32 12.25 12.97 35.45
C LYS A 32 13.64 12.48 35.86
N LEU A 33 13.72 11.59 36.84
CA LEU A 33 14.97 11.00 37.32
C LEU A 33 15.53 9.96 36.35
N ASN A 34 14.68 9.12 35.74
CA ASN A 34 15.10 8.14 34.74
C ASN A 34 14.11 8.07 33.55
N PRO A 35 14.32 8.89 32.51
CA PRO A 35 13.39 9.01 31.39
C PRO A 35 13.49 7.86 30.38
N ARG A 36 14.46 6.95 30.52
CA ARG A 36 14.66 5.79 29.63
C ARG A 36 14.10 4.49 30.22
N LEU A 37 13.38 4.55 31.33
CA LEU A 37 12.81 3.38 31.96
C LEU A 37 11.35 3.16 31.50
N ALA A 38 11.17 2.30 30.48
CA ALA A 38 9.87 2.05 29.83
C ALA A 38 8.74 1.70 30.82
N ILE A 39 9.05 0.93 31.87
CA ILE A 39 8.07 0.48 32.86
C ILE A 39 7.41 1.65 33.61
N LEU A 40 8.09 2.79 33.78
CA LEU A 40 7.50 3.95 34.46
C LEU A 40 6.32 4.53 33.66
N TYR A 41 6.53 4.70 32.35
CA TYR A 41 5.47 5.17 31.45
C TYR A 41 4.34 4.15 31.36
N ALA A 42 4.63 2.86 31.21
CA ALA A 42 3.61 1.82 31.15
C ALA A 42 2.74 1.77 32.42
N LYS A 43 3.35 1.91 33.60
CA LYS A 43 2.62 1.94 34.87
C LYS A 43 1.80 3.22 35.00
N ARG A 44 2.34 4.40 34.66
CA ARG A 44 1.57 5.66 34.67
C ARG A 44 0.40 5.63 33.69
N ALA A 45 0.58 5.04 32.51
CA ALA A 45 -0.50 4.79 31.56
C ALA A 45 -1.64 3.96 32.16
N SER A 46 -1.32 2.92 32.93
CA SER A 46 -2.33 2.12 33.64
C SER A 46 -3.15 2.95 34.64
N VAL A 47 -2.52 3.94 35.30
CA VAL A 47 -3.22 4.88 36.18
C VAL A 47 -4.13 5.81 35.39
N PHE A 48 -3.67 6.33 34.24
CA PHE A 48 -4.50 7.15 33.36
C PHE A 48 -5.71 6.38 32.80
N ILE A 49 -5.57 5.09 32.54
CA ILE A 49 -6.70 4.22 32.19
C ILE A 49 -7.72 4.15 33.34
N LYS A 50 -7.27 3.94 34.59
CA LYS A 50 -8.17 3.93 35.76
C LYS A 50 -8.92 5.27 35.92
N LEU A 51 -8.29 6.38 35.55
CA LEU A 51 -8.89 7.72 35.56
C LEU A 51 -9.69 8.08 34.30
N GLN A 52 -9.92 7.14 33.37
CA GLN A 52 -10.63 7.42 32.11
C GLN A 52 -9.98 8.53 31.28
N LYS A 53 -8.64 8.62 31.28
CA LYS A 53 -7.83 9.58 30.49
C LYS A 53 -7.08 8.86 29.36
N PRO A 54 -7.78 8.29 28.35
CA PRO A 54 -7.16 7.42 27.34
C PRO A 54 -6.08 8.12 26.50
N ASN A 55 -6.26 9.40 26.14
CA ASN A 55 -5.25 10.13 25.37
C ASN A 55 -3.93 10.33 26.13
N ALA A 56 -3.97 10.47 27.45
CA ALA A 56 -2.76 10.54 28.27
C ALA A 56 -2.08 9.16 28.36
N ALA A 57 -2.88 8.10 28.52
CA ALA A 57 -2.38 6.73 28.51
C ALA A 57 -1.69 6.37 27.18
N ILE A 58 -2.26 6.75 26.04
CA ILE A 58 -1.67 6.49 24.72
C ILE A 58 -0.27 7.11 24.61
N ARG A 59 -0.12 8.40 24.98
CA ARG A 59 1.19 9.08 24.92
C ARG A 59 2.26 8.37 25.75
N ASP A 60 1.90 7.92 26.95
CA ASP A 60 2.82 7.16 27.80
C ASP A 60 3.13 5.77 27.22
N CYS A 61 2.14 5.08 26.67
CA CYS A 61 2.36 3.81 26.00
C CYS A 61 3.26 3.94 24.78
N ASP A 62 3.04 4.95 23.94
CA ASP A 62 3.88 5.22 22.77
C ASP A 62 5.33 5.42 23.19
N ARG A 63 5.55 6.23 24.23
CA ARG A 63 6.89 6.44 24.77
C ARG A 63 7.50 5.17 25.34
N ALA A 64 6.71 4.34 26.03
CA ALA A 64 7.19 3.06 26.56
C ALA A 64 7.58 2.08 25.43
N ILE A 65 6.82 2.06 24.33
CA ILE A 65 7.08 1.22 23.14
C ILE A 65 8.33 1.70 22.41
N GLU A 66 8.54 3.00 22.26
CA GLU A 66 9.76 3.56 21.68
C GLU A 66 11.02 3.12 22.45
N ILE A 67 10.91 3.02 23.78
CA ILE A 67 12.02 2.63 24.66
C ILE A 67 12.22 1.11 24.67
N ASN A 68 11.14 0.34 24.76
CA ASN A 68 11.16 -1.12 24.76
C ASN A 68 9.95 -1.69 23.99
N PRO A 69 10.13 -2.01 22.69
CA PRO A 69 9.06 -2.55 21.86
C PRO A 69 8.71 -4.01 22.17
N ASP A 70 9.52 -4.72 22.94
CA ASP A 70 9.27 -6.13 23.28
C ASP A 70 8.42 -6.28 24.56
N SER A 71 8.06 -5.17 25.22
CA SER A 71 7.21 -5.20 26.39
C SER A 71 5.73 -5.28 26.01
N ALA A 72 5.02 -6.31 26.49
CA ALA A 72 3.58 -6.48 26.25
C ALA A 72 2.69 -5.42 26.95
N GLN A 73 3.11 -4.91 28.11
CA GLN A 73 2.30 -4.04 28.97
C GLN A 73 1.87 -2.73 28.28
N PRO A 74 2.76 -1.95 27.63
CA PRO A 74 2.35 -0.78 26.85
C PRO A 74 1.27 -1.06 25.80
N TYR A 75 1.39 -2.16 25.05
CA TYR A 75 0.38 -2.52 24.05
C TYR A 75 -0.95 -2.88 24.70
N LYS A 76 -0.96 -3.63 25.82
CA LYS A 76 -2.19 -3.90 26.59
C LYS A 76 -2.88 -2.60 27.01
N TRP A 77 -2.15 -1.64 27.56
CA TRP A 77 -2.73 -0.38 28.02
C TRP A 77 -3.15 0.54 26.86
N ARG A 78 -2.37 0.59 25.77
CA ARG A 78 -2.72 1.38 24.58
C ARG A 78 -3.94 0.82 23.86
N GLY A 79 -4.03 -0.51 23.74
CA GLY A 79 -5.21 -1.20 23.22
C GLY A 79 -6.46 -0.93 24.07
N LYS A 80 -6.34 -0.93 25.40
CA LYS A 80 -7.43 -0.53 26.30
C LYS A 80 -7.81 0.94 26.14
N ALA A 81 -6.85 1.85 25.95
CA ALA A 81 -7.12 3.26 25.69
C ALA A 81 -7.87 3.47 24.36
N HIS A 82 -7.42 2.81 23.29
CA HIS A 82 -8.08 2.85 21.98
C HIS A 82 -9.50 2.29 22.06
N ARG A 83 -9.72 1.21 22.83
CA ARG A 83 -11.07 0.69 23.09
C ARG A 83 -11.99 1.75 23.72
N LEU A 84 -11.50 2.50 24.72
CA LEU A 84 -12.26 3.57 25.37
C LEU A 84 -12.61 4.72 24.39
N LEU A 85 -11.75 4.98 23.41
CA LEU A 85 -11.97 5.99 22.37
C LEU A 85 -12.83 5.48 21.19
N GLY A 86 -13.14 4.19 21.14
CA GLY A 86 -13.82 3.56 20.01
C GLY A 86 -12.93 3.35 18.77
N HIS A 87 -11.61 3.40 18.93
CA HIS A 87 -10.63 3.08 17.89
C HIS A 87 -10.43 1.56 17.82
N TRP A 88 -11.44 0.87 17.26
CA TRP A 88 -11.53 -0.60 17.38
C TRP A 88 -10.41 -1.35 16.65
N GLU A 89 -9.97 -0.87 15.49
CA GLU A 89 -8.92 -1.52 14.70
C GLU A 89 -7.55 -1.41 15.39
N GLU A 90 -7.24 -0.24 15.93
CA GLU A 90 -6.04 0.02 16.72
C GLU A 90 -6.06 -0.79 18.03
N ALA A 91 -7.20 -0.82 18.71
CA ALA A 91 -7.37 -1.62 19.92
C ALA A 91 -7.13 -3.10 19.66
N ALA A 92 -7.73 -3.67 18.60
CA ALA A 92 -7.55 -5.06 18.24
C ALA A 92 -6.09 -5.39 17.89
N ARG A 93 -5.41 -4.51 17.15
CA ARG A 93 -4.00 -4.68 16.77
C ARG A 93 -3.08 -4.72 18.00
N ASP A 94 -3.24 -3.75 18.89
CA ASP A 94 -2.40 -3.65 20.09
C ASP A 94 -2.67 -4.78 21.08
N LEU A 95 -3.93 -5.16 21.31
CA LEU A 95 -4.27 -6.27 22.19
C LEU A 95 -3.78 -7.61 21.64
N ALA A 96 -3.87 -7.83 20.32
CA ALA A 96 -3.33 -9.02 19.68
C ALA A 96 -1.80 -9.09 19.80
N LEU A 97 -1.10 -7.96 19.64
CA LEU A 97 0.35 -7.90 19.83
C LEU A 97 0.74 -8.12 21.29
N ALA A 98 0.00 -7.53 22.24
CA ALA A 98 0.20 -7.77 23.66
C ALA A 98 0.12 -9.27 23.98
N CYS A 99 -0.95 -9.95 23.58
CA CYS A 99 -1.13 -11.39 23.80
C CYS A 99 -0.07 -12.25 23.08
N LYS A 100 0.50 -11.78 21.97
CA LYS A 100 1.59 -12.46 21.27
C LYS A 100 2.92 -12.35 22.00
N LEU A 101 3.20 -11.19 22.60
CA LEU A 101 4.41 -10.93 23.37
C LEU A 101 4.37 -11.62 24.74
N ASP A 102 3.24 -11.48 25.44
CA ASP A 102 2.99 -12.10 26.74
C ASP A 102 1.49 -12.33 26.90
N TYR A 103 1.09 -13.59 27.05
CA TYR A 103 -0.33 -13.92 27.12
C TYR A 103 -0.91 -13.44 28.45
N ASP A 104 -1.94 -12.60 28.35
CA ASP A 104 -2.67 -12.04 29.48
C ASP A 104 -4.17 -12.24 29.25
N GLU A 105 -4.85 -12.81 30.24
CA GLU A 105 -6.27 -13.16 30.14
C GLU A 105 -7.15 -11.91 29.93
N ASP A 106 -6.85 -10.79 30.60
CA ASP A 106 -7.61 -9.55 30.41
C ASP A 106 -7.46 -9.03 28.98
N ALA A 107 -6.24 -9.01 28.45
CA ALA A 107 -5.96 -8.57 27.09
C ALA A 107 -6.65 -9.46 26.07
N SER A 108 -6.63 -10.78 26.27
CA SER A 108 -7.31 -11.77 25.44
C SER A 108 -8.83 -11.60 25.47
N ALA A 109 -9.42 -11.36 26.65
CA ALA A 109 -10.84 -11.09 26.80
C ALA A 109 -11.25 -9.79 26.08
N MET A 110 -10.49 -8.70 26.27
CA MET A 110 -10.72 -7.45 25.56
C MET A 110 -10.56 -7.61 24.05
N LEU A 111 -9.59 -8.41 23.59
CA LEU A 111 -9.39 -8.69 22.17
C LEU A 111 -10.64 -9.31 21.54
N LYS A 112 -11.23 -10.31 22.20
CA LYS A 112 -12.48 -10.96 21.74
C LYS A 112 -13.65 -9.97 21.62
N GLU A 113 -13.72 -8.96 22.48
CA GLU A 113 -14.75 -7.91 22.43
C GLU A 113 -14.54 -6.95 21.25
N VAL A 114 -13.29 -6.52 21.00
CA VAL A 114 -12.99 -5.53 19.95
C VAL A 114 -12.91 -6.13 18.55
N GLN A 115 -12.56 -7.41 18.43
CA GLN A 115 -12.31 -8.09 17.15
C GLN A 115 -13.48 -7.96 16.16
N PRO A 116 -14.76 -8.24 16.53
CA PRO A 116 -15.85 -8.18 15.57
C PRO A 116 -16.15 -6.75 15.10
N ARG A 117 -15.92 -5.75 15.95
CA ARG A 117 -16.08 -4.34 15.59
C ARG A 117 -14.99 -3.89 14.62
N ALA A 118 -13.74 -4.26 14.91
CA ALA A 118 -12.61 -4.00 14.03
C ALA A 118 -12.79 -4.64 12.64
N GLN A 119 -13.25 -5.91 12.60
CA GLN A 119 -13.50 -6.63 11.34
C GLN A 119 -14.57 -5.95 10.50
N LYS A 120 -15.70 -5.56 11.09
CA LYS A 120 -16.77 -4.86 10.35
C LYS A 120 -16.29 -3.54 9.73
N ILE A 121 -15.46 -2.79 10.46
CA ILE A 121 -14.88 -1.53 9.96
C ILE A 121 -13.93 -1.81 8.79
N ALA A 122 -13.04 -2.79 8.95
CA ALA A 122 -12.09 -3.17 7.92
C ALA A 122 -12.80 -3.69 6.65
N GLU A 123 -13.84 -4.50 6.80
CA GLU A 123 -14.65 -5.02 5.69
C GLU A 123 -15.40 -3.92 4.95
N HIS A 124 -15.99 -2.98 5.70
CA HIS A 124 -16.65 -1.82 5.11
C HIS A 124 -15.65 -0.99 4.30
N ARG A 125 -14.50 -0.65 4.89
CA ARG A 125 -13.43 0.10 4.21
C ARG A 125 -12.98 -0.58 2.91
N ARG A 126 -12.67 -1.88 2.97
CA ARG A 126 -12.28 -2.69 1.79
C ARG A 126 -13.35 -2.74 0.71
N LYS A 127 -14.63 -2.74 1.08
CA LYS A 127 -15.74 -2.69 0.11
C LYS A 127 -15.76 -1.35 -0.63
N TYR A 128 -15.56 -0.24 0.08
CA TYR A 128 -15.53 1.09 -0.53
C TYR A 128 -14.28 1.33 -1.37
N GLU A 129 -13.12 0.84 -0.92
CA GLU A 129 -11.87 0.87 -1.69
C GLU A 129 -12.02 0.13 -3.02
N ARG A 130 -12.50 -1.12 -3.00
CA ARG A 130 -12.77 -1.88 -4.23
C ARG A 130 -13.72 -1.15 -5.19
N LYS A 131 -14.82 -0.60 -4.65
CA LYS A 131 -15.79 0.15 -5.48
C LYS A 131 -15.18 1.42 -6.09
N ARG A 132 -14.25 2.07 -5.39
CA ARG A 132 -13.50 3.24 -5.87
C ARG A 132 -12.54 2.84 -6.99
N GLU A 133 -11.75 1.79 -6.77
CA GLU A 133 -10.82 1.24 -7.76
C GLU A 133 -11.54 0.76 -9.04
N GLU A 134 -12.67 0.05 -8.90
CA GLU A 134 -13.48 -0.38 -10.04
C GLU A 134 -13.97 0.80 -10.88
N ARG A 135 -14.38 1.90 -10.23
CA ARG A 135 -14.79 3.14 -10.92
C ARG A 135 -13.61 3.79 -11.64
N GLU A 136 -12.47 3.92 -10.98
CA GLU A 136 -11.24 4.49 -11.58
C GLU A 136 -10.76 3.66 -12.78
N ILE A 137 -10.82 2.33 -12.69
CA ILE A 137 -10.50 1.42 -13.79
C ILE A 137 -11.48 1.60 -14.93
N LYS A 138 -12.79 1.64 -14.65
CA LYS A 138 -13.83 1.82 -15.67
C LYS A 138 -13.65 3.15 -16.41
N GLU A 139 -13.43 4.24 -15.69
CA GLU A 139 -13.19 5.57 -16.27
C GLU A 139 -11.88 5.61 -17.09
N ARG A 140 -10.84 4.90 -16.66
CA ARG A 140 -9.59 4.77 -17.43
C ARG A 140 -9.82 3.99 -18.73
N ILE A 141 -10.54 2.87 -18.67
CA ILE A 141 -10.89 2.08 -19.87
C ILE A 141 -11.70 2.93 -20.85
N GLU A 142 -12.70 3.68 -20.37
CA GLU A 142 -13.53 4.53 -21.22
C GLU A 142 -12.72 5.66 -21.88
N ARG A 143 -11.80 6.29 -21.15
CA ARG A 143 -10.89 7.31 -21.71
C ARG A 143 -9.98 6.73 -22.81
N VAL A 144 -9.39 5.57 -22.57
CA VAL A 144 -8.54 4.89 -23.57
C VAL A 144 -9.37 4.53 -24.80
N LYS A 145 -10.59 4.01 -24.62
CA LYS A 145 -11.50 3.68 -25.72
C LYS A 145 -11.86 4.91 -26.55
N LYS A 146 -12.24 6.02 -25.90
CA LYS A 146 -12.54 7.30 -26.59
C LYS A 146 -11.35 7.84 -27.38
N ALA A 147 -10.16 7.83 -26.79
CA ALA A 147 -8.94 8.26 -27.49
C ALA A 147 -8.63 7.39 -28.71
N TRP A 148 -8.83 6.07 -28.62
CA TRP A 148 -8.71 5.15 -29.74
C TRP A 148 -9.73 5.46 -30.85
N GLU A 149 -11.00 5.66 -30.51
CA GLU A 149 -12.06 5.99 -31.47
C GLU A 149 -11.85 7.36 -32.15
N GLU A 150 -11.34 8.35 -31.42
CA GLU A 150 -10.97 9.66 -31.97
C GLU A 150 -9.79 9.57 -32.93
N HIS A 151 -8.74 8.83 -32.54
CA HIS A 151 -7.59 8.58 -33.39
C HIS A 151 -7.98 7.84 -34.68
N GLU A 152 -8.81 6.80 -34.57
CA GLU A 152 -9.30 6.05 -35.74
C GLU A 152 -10.17 6.93 -36.65
N ARG A 153 -11.04 7.77 -36.09
CA ARG A 153 -11.83 8.74 -36.88
C ARG A 153 -10.95 9.76 -37.59
N ALA A 154 -9.95 10.30 -36.92
CA ALA A 154 -9.01 11.24 -37.51
C ALA A 154 -8.25 10.61 -38.68
N GLN A 155 -7.81 9.35 -38.53
CA GLN A 155 -7.17 8.59 -39.61
C GLN A 155 -8.10 8.39 -40.81
N ARG A 156 -9.36 7.96 -40.59
CA ARG A 156 -10.33 7.79 -41.69
C ARG A 156 -10.66 9.11 -42.39
N GLU A 157 -10.77 10.21 -41.66
CA GLU A 157 -11.01 11.54 -42.27
C GLU A 157 -9.80 11.98 -43.10
N GLU A 158 -8.57 11.75 -42.61
CA GLU A 158 -7.36 12.05 -43.36
C GLU A 158 -7.24 11.19 -44.63
N GLU A 159 -7.54 9.89 -44.55
CA GLU A 159 -7.60 9.00 -45.71
C GLU A 159 -8.66 9.43 -46.72
N ALA A 160 -9.86 9.82 -46.26
CA ALA A 160 -10.92 10.32 -47.13
C ALA A 160 -10.54 11.65 -47.80
N ARG A 161 -9.86 12.56 -47.09
CA ARG A 161 -9.31 13.80 -47.69
C ARG A 161 -8.23 13.50 -48.72
N ARG A 162 -7.37 12.50 -48.47
CA ARG A 162 -6.38 12.03 -49.44
C ARG A 162 -7.04 11.43 -50.68
N GLN A 163 -8.15 10.70 -50.52
CA GLN A 163 -8.88 10.12 -51.65
C GLN A 163 -9.68 11.16 -52.46
N SER A 164 -10.30 12.15 -51.81
CA SER A 164 -11.05 13.23 -52.50
C SER A 164 -10.14 14.28 -53.15
N GLY A 165 -8.91 14.44 -52.66
CA GLY A 165 -7.84 15.23 -53.27
C GLY A 165 -7.12 14.50 -54.40
N SER A 166 -7.83 13.93 -55.38
CA SER A 166 -7.23 13.32 -56.58
C SER A 166 -7.41 14.20 -57.82
N GLN A 167 -6.71 15.34 -57.87
CA GLN A 167 -6.29 15.92 -59.14
C GLN A 167 -4.97 16.72 -58.95
N TYR A 168 -3.95 16.30 -59.71
CA TYR A 168 -2.57 16.81 -59.81
C TYR A 168 -1.53 16.35 -58.78
N GLY A 169 -0.57 15.54 -59.26
CA GLY A 169 0.83 15.65 -58.84
C GLY A 169 1.47 14.36 -58.32
N SER A 170 2.07 13.61 -59.24
CA SER A 170 3.20 12.66 -59.09
C SER A 170 3.81 12.41 -57.69
N PHE A 171 3.83 11.11 -57.34
CA PHE A 171 4.65 10.42 -56.31
C PHE A 171 4.37 10.71 -54.81
N PRO A 172 3.83 9.74 -54.04
CA PRO A 172 3.57 9.88 -52.61
C PRO A 172 4.79 9.45 -51.77
N GLY A 173 5.62 10.41 -51.36
CA GLY A 173 6.48 10.24 -50.18
C GLY A 173 5.62 10.40 -48.92
N GLY A 174 5.76 9.67 -47.83
CA GLY A 174 6.75 8.68 -47.40
C GLY A 174 6.60 8.63 -45.87
N PHE A 175 6.50 7.43 -45.30
CA PHE A 175 6.59 7.21 -43.85
C PHE A 175 7.74 8.05 -43.25
N PRO A 176 7.56 8.78 -42.14
CA PRO A 176 8.69 9.28 -41.39
C PRO A 176 9.35 8.06 -40.74
N GLY A 177 10.31 7.46 -41.45
CA GLY A 177 11.06 6.30 -41.00
C GLY A 177 10.38 4.96 -41.30
N GLY A 178 10.38 4.57 -42.58
CA GLY A 178 10.25 3.16 -42.92
C GLY A 178 11.45 2.40 -42.35
N MET A 179 11.23 1.58 -41.31
CA MET A 179 12.19 0.53 -41.00
C MET A 179 12.20 -0.42 -42.21
N PRO A 180 13.35 -0.63 -42.87
CA PRO A 180 13.47 -1.63 -43.93
C PRO A 180 12.96 -2.99 -43.40
N GLY A 181 12.23 -3.78 -44.18
CA GLY A 181 11.81 -5.14 -43.80
C GLY A 181 10.52 -5.29 -42.96
N LEU A 182 9.86 -4.20 -42.52
CA LEU A 182 8.59 -4.30 -41.76
C LEU A 182 7.45 -4.91 -42.61
N ASN A 183 7.46 -4.71 -43.93
CA ASN A 183 6.50 -5.33 -44.84
C ASN A 183 6.64 -6.85 -44.95
N GLU A 184 7.86 -7.40 -44.82
CA GLU A 184 8.09 -8.85 -44.86
C GLU A 184 7.65 -9.53 -43.56
N ILE A 185 7.72 -8.80 -42.44
CA ILE A 185 7.20 -9.23 -41.14
C ILE A 185 5.68 -9.36 -41.16
N LEU A 186 5.00 -8.32 -41.66
CA LEU A 186 3.53 -8.27 -41.72
C LEU A 186 2.94 -9.26 -42.73
N SER A 187 3.77 -9.91 -43.54
CA SER A 187 3.37 -10.97 -44.46
C SER A 187 3.44 -12.36 -43.84
N ASP A 188 3.97 -12.49 -42.62
CA ASP A 188 4.10 -13.77 -41.90
C ASP A 188 2.80 -14.10 -41.15
N PRO A 189 2.10 -15.20 -41.50
CA PRO A 189 0.82 -15.54 -40.90
C PRO A 189 0.87 -15.73 -39.38
N GLU A 190 1.99 -16.19 -38.83
CA GLU A 190 2.14 -16.35 -37.38
C GLU A 190 2.37 -15.01 -36.67
N VAL A 191 3.05 -14.07 -37.33
CA VAL A 191 3.23 -12.72 -36.79
C VAL A 191 1.91 -11.95 -36.78
N LEU A 192 1.13 -12.07 -37.86
CA LEU A 192 -0.22 -11.50 -37.92
C LEU A 192 -1.14 -12.07 -36.84
N ALA A 193 -1.12 -13.40 -36.63
CA ALA A 193 -1.89 -14.04 -35.58
C ALA A 193 -1.44 -13.61 -34.17
N ALA A 194 -0.14 -13.40 -33.95
CA ALA A 194 0.38 -12.90 -32.69
C ALA A 194 -0.01 -11.43 -32.44
N MET A 195 -0.08 -10.59 -33.48
CA MET A 195 -0.50 -9.20 -33.39
C MET A 195 -2.00 -9.00 -33.14
N GLN A 196 -2.82 -10.04 -33.35
CA GLN A 196 -4.24 -10.03 -32.96
C GLN A 196 -4.44 -10.13 -31.44
N ASP A 197 -3.43 -10.58 -30.68
CA ASP A 197 -3.47 -10.57 -29.22
C ASP A 197 -3.16 -9.15 -28.71
N PRO A 198 -4.13 -8.44 -28.10
CA PRO A 198 -3.95 -7.05 -27.70
C PRO A 198 -2.79 -6.85 -26.73
N LYS A 199 -2.48 -7.86 -25.90
CA LYS A 199 -1.35 -7.81 -24.97
C LYS A 199 -0.01 -7.89 -25.70
N VAL A 200 0.03 -8.61 -26.82
CA VAL A 200 1.23 -8.77 -27.64
C VAL A 200 1.49 -7.51 -28.47
N MET A 201 0.44 -6.90 -29.03
CA MET A 201 0.55 -5.64 -29.76
C MET A 201 1.06 -4.50 -28.88
N VAL A 202 0.52 -4.34 -27.66
CA VAL A 202 0.95 -3.32 -26.71
C VAL A 202 2.40 -3.51 -26.31
N ALA A 203 2.81 -4.75 -26.03
CA ALA A 203 4.19 -5.06 -25.67
C ALA A 203 5.16 -4.83 -26.84
N PHE A 204 4.76 -5.17 -28.07
CA PHE A 204 5.54 -4.89 -29.27
C PHE A 204 5.74 -3.39 -29.48
N GLN A 205 4.68 -2.58 -29.32
CA GLN A 205 4.76 -1.13 -29.46
C GLN A 205 5.68 -0.50 -28.39
N ASP A 206 5.59 -0.95 -27.13
CA ASP A 206 6.43 -0.46 -26.03
C ASP A 206 7.92 -0.76 -26.27
N VAL A 207 8.24 -1.96 -26.77
CA VAL A 207 9.61 -2.36 -27.09
C VAL A 207 10.14 -1.69 -28.36
N ALA A 208 9.29 -1.49 -29.37
CA ALA A 208 9.67 -0.80 -30.60
C ALA A 208 9.99 0.69 -30.36
N GLN A 209 9.28 1.34 -29.44
CA GLN A 209 9.57 2.72 -29.04
C GLN A 209 10.77 2.83 -28.11
N ASN A 210 11.01 1.83 -27.26
CA ASN A 210 12.16 1.80 -26.36
C ASN A 210 12.66 0.35 -26.15
N PRO A 211 13.74 -0.05 -26.82
CA PRO A 211 14.28 -1.42 -26.73
C PRO A 211 14.62 -1.89 -25.31
N ALA A 212 14.89 -0.97 -24.38
CA ALA A 212 15.16 -1.32 -22.97
C ALA A 212 13.95 -1.92 -22.25
N ASN A 213 12.73 -1.67 -22.74
CA ASN A 213 11.48 -2.17 -22.16
C ASN A 213 11.26 -3.67 -22.40
N MET A 214 12.06 -4.31 -23.26
CA MET A 214 11.96 -5.74 -23.56
C MET A 214 12.03 -6.62 -22.29
N SER A 215 12.85 -6.22 -21.31
CA SER A 215 12.99 -6.92 -20.04
C SER A 215 11.68 -7.07 -19.26
N LYS A 216 10.73 -6.14 -19.43
CA LYS A 216 9.42 -6.14 -18.77
C LYS A 216 8.51 -7.27 -19.24
N TYR A 217 8.75 -7.81 -20.43
CA TYR A 217 7.87 -8.78 -21.08
C TYR A 217 8.48 -10.18 -21.19
N GLN A 218 9.62 -10.42 -20.53
CA GLN A 218 10.31 -11.73 -20.51
C GLN A 218 9.43 -12.87 -20.01
N SER A 219 8.48 -12.59 -19.12
CA SER A 219 7.54 -13.55 -18.57
C SER A 219 6.36 -13.87 -19.51
N ASN A 220 6.20 -13.13 -20.62
CA ASN A 220 5.16 -13.40 -21.61
C ASN A 220 5.74 -14.16 -22.81
N PRO A 221 5.51 -15.49 -22.90
CA PRO A 221 6.12 -16.32 -23.94
C PRO A 221 5.66 -15.93 -25.36
N LYS A 222 4.45 -15.39 -25.52
CA LYS A 222 3.95 -14.95 -26.83
C LYS A 222 4.69 -13.71 -27.33
N VAL A 223 4.95 -12.76 -26.43
CA VAL A 223 5.70 -11.53 -26.74
C VAL A 223 7.15 -11.86 -27.03
N MET A 224 7.78 -12.71 -26.22
CA MET A 224 9.15 -13.13 -26.41
C MET A 224 9.35 -13.90 -27.72
N ASN A 225 8.42 -14.78 -28.09
CA ASN A 225 8.48 -15.49 -29.38
C ASN A 225 8.37 -14.54 -30.57
N LEU A 226 7.52 -13.52 -30.49
CA LEU A 226 7.40 -12.51 -31.53
C LEU A 226 8.70 -11.69 -31.64
N ILE A 227 9.20 -11.14 -30.52
CA ILE A 227 10.44 -10.35 -30.50
C ILE A 227 11.65 -11.17 -30.97
N SER A 228 11.75 -12.44 -30.57
CA SER A 228 12.83 -13.35 -31.00
C SER A 228 12.80 -13.61 -32.51
N LYS A 229 11.61 -13.86 -33.09
CA LYS A 229 11.45 -14.05 -34.55
C LYS A 229 11.80 -12.78 -35.34
N LEU A 230 11.44 -11.61 -34.82
CA LEU A 230 11.81 -10.33 -35.41
C LEU A 230 13.31 -10.11 -35.31
N SER A 231 13.90 -10.32 -34.14
CA SER A 231 15.35 -10.24 -33.93
C SER A 231 16.12 -11.20 -34.83
N ALA A 232 15.64 -12.43 -35.05
CA ALA A 232 16.27 -13.40 -35.96
C ALA A 232 16.16 -13.00 -37.44
N LYS A 233 15.07 -12.34 -37.86
CA LYS A 233 14.91 -11.80 -39.23
C LYS A 233 15.73 -10.51 -39.47
N PHE A 234 16.08 -9.78 -38.42
CA PHE A 234 16.80 -8.50 -38.51
C PHE A 234 18.27 -8.52 -38.06
N GLY A 235 18.64 -9.48 -37.22
CA GLY A 235 19.96 -9.61 -36.58
C GLY A 235 20.91 -10.54 -37.34
N GLY A 236 20.73 -10.66 -38.65
CA GLY A 236 21.57 -11.48 -39.53
C GLY A 236 22.65 -10.69 -40.27
N GLN A 237 23.51 -9.96 -39.56
CA GLN A 237 24.95 -9.76 -39.83
C GLN A 237 25.54 -8.81 -38.78
N ALA A 238 26.81 -9.07 -38.45
CA ALA A 238 27.63 -8.38 -37.45
C ALA A 238 27.72 -6.86 -37.64
#